data_AF-A0A2M8E911-F1
#
_entry.id   AF-A0A2M8E911-F1
#
_cell.length_a   1.000
_cell.length_b   1.000
_cell.length_c   1.000
_cell.angle_alpha   90.00
_cell.angle_beta   90.00
_cell.angle_gamma   90.00
#
_symmetry.space_group_name_H-M   'P 1'
#
loop_
_entity.id
_entity.type
_entity.pdbx_description
1 polymer ?
#
loop_
_entity_poly.entity_id
_entity_poly.type
_entity_poly.pdbx_seq_one_letter_code
_entity_poly.pdbx_strand_id
1 'polypeptide(L)'
;RVAELRAFLEQVYNTTGRKEDLSKLSDGQLLEMSENLASGMPFATPVFDGASEDEIRAMLQLAYPAEVAAAKGLTPTRTQAYLYDGRTGDRFERPVTVGYMHYLKLHHLVDDKMHARSTGPYSLVTQQPLGGKAQFGGQRFGEMEVWALEAYGASYTLQEMLTVKSDDVQGRTKVYESIVKGEHSIEAGMPESFNVLVKEIRSLGLDIELERS
;
A
#
# COMPACT_ATOMS: atom_id res chain seq x y z
N ARG A 1 -23.79 35.22 26.81
CA ARG A 1 -23.61 34.42 25.58
C ARG A 1 -22.65 35.03 24.59
N VAL A 2 -22.97 36.12 23.86
CA VAL A 2 -22.03 36.70 22.87
C VAL A 2 -20.76 37.25 23.52
N ALA A 3 -20.88 37.94 24.66
CA ALA A 3 -19.73 38.45 25.41
C ALA A 3 -18.79 37.33 25.91
N GLU A 4 -19.35 36.18 26.33
CA GLU A 4 -18.58 35.01 26.78
C GLU A 4 -17.85 34.34 25.61
N LEU A 5 -18.53 34.18 24.46
CA LEU A 5 -17.92 33.67 23.24
C LEU A 5 -16.79 34.59 22.75
N ARG A 6 -17.00 35.90 22.81
CA ARG A 6 -15.98 36.89 22.46
C ARG A 6 -14.77 36.79 23.39
N ALA A 7 -14.98 36.69 24.69
CA ALA A 7 -13.89 36.50 25.66
C ALA A 7 -13.13 35.19 25.42
N PHE A 8 -13.83 34.11 25.09
CA PHE A 8 -13.21 32.81 24.78
C PHE A 8 -12.40 32.85 23.48
N LEU A 9 -12.93 33.43 22.40
CA LEU A 9 -12.21 33.58 21.14
C LEU A 9 -11.00 34.51 21.29
N GLU A 10 -11.11 35.57 22.09
CA GLU A 10 -10.00 36.45 22.43
C GLU A 10 -8.89 35.67 23.15
N GLN A 11 -9.25 34.83 24.11
CA GLN A 11 -8.30 33.95 24.79
C GLN A 11 -7.66 32.95 23.82
N VAL A 12 -8.39 32.41 22.85
CA VAL A 12 -7.84 31.42 21.93
C VAL A 12 -6.91 32.06 20.88
N TYR A 13 -7.30 33.17 20.26
CA TYR A 13 -6.53 33.78 19.17
C TYR A 13 -5.43 34.74 19.65
N ASN A 14 -5.58 35.39 20.82
CA ASN A 14 -4.68 36.45 21.25
C ASN A 14 -3.76 36.10 22.44
N THR A 15 -3.80 34.85 22.93
CA THR A 15 -2.88 34.37 23.98
C THR A 15 -1.51 33.98 23.41
N THR A 16 -1.46 33.37 22.22
CA THR A 16 -0.23 32.83 21.62
C THR A 16 -0.17 33.12 20.12
N GLY A 17 1.02 33.45 19.60
CA GLY A 17 1.22 33.71 18.17
C GLY A 17 0.75 35.10 17.71
N ARG A 18 0.20 35.17 16.49
CA ARG A 18 -0.24 36.42 15.85
C ARG A 18 -1.57 36.89 16.43
N LYS A 19 -1.56 38.11 16.99
CA LYS A 19 -2.77 38.74 17.51
C LYS A 19 -3.70 39.20 16.39
N GLU A 20 -4.96 38.81 16.50
CA GLU A 20 -6.03 39.18 15.59
C GLU A 20 -6.99 40.18 16.26
N ASP A 21 -7.51 41.11 15.46
CA ASP A 21 -8.37 42.18 15.96
C ASP A 21 -9.85 41.79 15.87
N LEU A 22 -10.31 41.06 16.90
CA LEU A 22 -11.69 40.58 17.00
C LEU A 22 -12.71 41.72 17.24
N SER A 23 -12.26 42.93 17.56
CA SER A 23 -13.13 44.09 17.79
C SER A 23 -13.84 44.58 16.53
N LYS A 24 -13.29 44.26 15.35
CA LYS A 24 -13.85 44.60 14.03
C LYS A 24 -15.05 43.72 13.63
N LEU A 25 -15.24 42.59 14.32
CA LEU A 25 -16.32 41.65 14.03
C LEU A 25 -17.61 42.05 14.75
N SER A 26 -18.69 42.13 13.98
CA SER A 26 -20.03 42.30 14.54
C SER A 26 -20.46 41.05 15.31
N ASP A 27 -21.41 41.21 16.22
CA ASP A 27 -21.90 40.10 17.06
C ASP A 27 -22.53 38.97 16.23
N GLY A 28 -23.15 39.28 15.09
CA GLY A 28 -23.66 38.28 14.14
C GLY A 28 -22.55 37.46 13.48
N GLN A 29 -21.48 38.12 13.03
CA GLN A 29 -20.33 37.45 12.41
C GLN A 29 -19.56 36.58 13.41
N LEU A 30 -19.50 37.00 14.67
CA LEU A 30 -18.85 36.23 15.74
C LEU A 30 -19.61 34.94 16.05
N LEU A 31 -20.95 34.99 16.04
CA LEU A 31 -21.79 33.81 16.19
C LEU A 31 -21.60 32.83 15.02
N GLU A 32 -21.63 33.32 13.79
CA GLU A 32 -21.40 32.52 12.58
C GLU A 32 -20.01 31.85 12.60
N MET A 33 -18.97 32.60 12.97
CA MET A 33 -17.61 32.06 13.13
C MET A 33 -17.56 30.97 14.22
N SER A 34 -18.25 31.17 15.33
CA SER A 34 -18.30 30.19 16.43
C SER A 34 -19.01 28.90 16.00
N GLU A 35 -20.06 29.00 15.19
CA GLU A 35 -20.76 27.84 14.63
C GLU A 35 -19.86 27.06 13.65
N ASN A 36 -19.12 27.76 12.79
CA ASN A 36 -18.18 27.13 11.86
C ASN A 36 -17.04 26.38 12.58
N LEU A 37 -16.56 26.93 13.70
CA LEU A 37 -15.46 26.36 14.49
C LEU A 37 -15.91 25.27 15.48
N ALA A 38 -17.20 24.99 15.59
CA ALA A 38 -17.72 23.99 16.54
C ALA A 38 -17.22 22.56 16.27
N SER A 39 -16.88 22.25 15.01
CA SER A 39 -16.38 20.91 14.61
C SER A 39 -14.88 20.71 14.87
N GLY A 40 -14.14 21.80 15.11
CA GLY A 40 -12.71 21.78 15.31
C GLY A 40 -12.07 23.10 14.89
N MET A 41 -10.95 23.43 15.53
CA MET A 41 -10.20 24.64 15.23
C MET A 41 -9.01 24.32 14.32
N PRO A 42 -8.91 24.94 13.13
CA PRO A 42 -7.74 24.79 12.29
C PRO A 42 -6.56 25.60 12.85
N PHE A 43 -5.39 24.99 12.87
CA PHE A 43 -4.13 25.65 13.23
C PHE A 43 -3.22 25.75 12.01
N ALA A 44 -2.55 26.89 11.86
CA ALA A 44 -1.52 27.09 10.85
C ALA A 44 -0.18 27.28 11.55
N THR A 45 0.71 26.30 11.42
CA THR A 45 2.07 26.35 11.97
C THR A 45 3.09 26.45 10.82
N PRO A 46 3.87 27.54 10.74
CA PRO A 46 4.96 27.67 9.78
C PRO A 46 6.00 26.55 9.93
N VAL A 47 6.76 26.29 8.87
CA VAL A 47 7.77 25.20 8.83
C VAL A 47 8.96 25.47 9.76
N PHE A 48 9.41 26.73 9.86
CA PHE A 48 10.61 27.11 10.60
C PHE A 48 10.34 27.79 11.94
N ASP A 49 9.16 28.37 12.10
CA ASP A 49 8.71 29.06 13.31
C ASP A 49 7.33 28.49 13.71
N GLY A 50 7.34 27.19 14.02
CA GLY A 50 6.16 26.43 14.38
C GLY A 50 5.73 26.65 15.82
N ALA A 51 4.60 26.05 16.21
CA ALA A 51 4.12 26.12 17.59
C ALA A 51 5.12 25.46 18.55
N SER A 52 5.47 26.16 19.62
CA SER A 52 6.31 25.65 20.70
C SER A 52 5.54 24.66 21.59
N GLU A 53 6.26 23.85 22.36
CA GLU A 53 5.63 22.84 23.23
C GLU A 53 4.73 23.48 24.30
N ASP A 54 5.14 24.63 24.86
CA ASP A 54 4.37 25.34 25.87
C ASP A 54 3.06 25.91 25.30
N GLU A 55 3.08 26.40 24.06
CA GLU A 55 1.88 26.85 23.34
C GLU A 55 0.93 25.68 23.07
N ILE A 56 1.45 24.53 22.62
CA ILE A 56 0.64 23.32 22.41
C ILE A 56 0.00 22.87 23.73
N ARG A 57 0.78 22.84 24.82
CA ARG A 57 0.27 22.48 26.15
C ARG A 57 -0.83 23.44 26.58
N ALA A 58 -0.61 24.76 26.48
CA ALA A 58 -1.61 25.77 26.83
C ALA A 58 -2.91 25.60 26.04
N MET A 59 -2.81 25.38 24.73
CA MET A 59 -3.97 25.13 23.85
C MET A 59 -4.70 23.83 24.21
N LEU A 60 -4.00 22.76 24.57
CA LEU A 60 -4.61 21.53 25.07
C LEU A 60 -5.37 21.75 26.39
N GLN A 61 -4.87 22.62 27.28
CA GLN A 61 -5.58 22.96 28.51
C GLN A 61 -6.89 23.71 28.27
N LEU A 62 -6.90 24.60 27.28
CA LEU A 62 -8.09 25.33 26.84
C LEU A 62 -9.09 24.39 26.13
N ALA A 63 -8.60 23.51 25.26
CA ALA A 63 -9.44 22.58 24.51
C ALA A 63 -10.12 21.51 25.40
N TYR A 64 -9.44 21.08 26.47
CA TYR A 64 -9.95 20.08 27.41
C TYR A 64 -9.98 20.63 28.84
N PRO A 65 -11.06 21.32 29.25
CA PRO A 65 -11.27 21.70 30.65
C PRO A 65 -11.21 20.50 31.59
N ALA A 66 -10.95 20.73 32.88
CA ALA A 66 -10.71 19.67 33.87
C ALA A 66 -11.84 18.62 33.92
N GLU A 67 -13.10 19.06 33.78
CA GLU A 67 -14.27 18.17 33.75
C GLU A 67 -14.24 17.23 32.55
N VAL A 68 -13.92 17.75 31.36
CA VAL A 68 -13.82 16.98 30.12
C VAL A 68 -12.61 16.06 30.15
N ALA A 69 -11.50 16.52 30.73
CA ALA A 69 -10.29 15.71 30.90
C ALA A 69 -10.52 14.51 31.80
N ALA A 70 -11.24 14.69 32.93
CA ALA A 70 -11.62 13.61 33.82
C ALA A 70 -12.57 12.61 33.13
N ALA A 71 -13.60 13.12 32.44
CA ALA A 71 -14.55 12.28 31.70
C ALA A 71 -13.87 11.45 30.59
N LYS A 72 -12.85 11.99 29.93
CA LYS A 72 -12.09 11.32 28.86
C LYS A 72 -10.87 10.53 29.35
N GLY A 73 -10.61 10.51 30.66
CA GLY A 73 -9.44 9.81 31.23
C GLY A 73 -8.10 10.36 30.74
N LEU A 74 -8.03 11.67 30.46
CA LEU A 74 -6.81 12.35 30.03
C LEU A 74 -5.81 12.50 31.19
N THR A 75 -4.54 12.42 30.85
CA THR A 75 -3.42 12.73 31.76
C THR A 75 -3.41 14.22 32.16
N PRO A 76 -2.70 14.62 33.24
CA PRO A 76 -2.60 16.03 33.64
C PRO A 76 -2.07 16.95 32.53
N THR A 77 -1.18 16.43 31.69
CA THR A 77 -0.62 17.11 30.51
C THR A 77 -1.56 17.13 29.31
N ARG A 78 -2.66 16.36 29.34
CA ARG A 78 -3.69 16.23 28.29
C ARG A 78 -3.19 15.71 26.95
N THR A 79 -1.96 15.22 26.90
CA THR A 79 -1.32 14.64 25.70
C THR A 79 -1.64 13.16 25.52
N GLN A 80 -2.05 12.49 26.59
CA GLN A 80 -2.35 11.05 26.60
C GLN A 80 -3.65 10.75 27.33
N ALA A 81 -4.29 9.64 26.98
CA ALA A 81 -5.53 9.14 27.58
C ALA A 81 -5.41 7.68 28.03
N TYR A 82 -6.15 7.30 29.06
CA TYR A 82 -6.37 5.88 29.39
C TYR A 82 -7.43 5.30 28.44
N LEU A 83 -7.00 4.44 27.53
CA LEU A 83 -7.90 3.71 26.64
C LEU A 83 -8.35 2.37 27.26
N TYR A 84 -9.39 1.79 26.68
CA TYR A 84 -9.93 0.47 27.05
C TYR A 84 -9.92 -0.44 25.82
N ASP A 85 -9.59 -1.73 25.98
CA ASP A 85 -9.65 -2.71 24.89
C ASP A 85 -11.12 -2.90 24.49
N GLY A 86 -11.45 -2.61 23.23
CA GLY A 86 -12.81 -2.76 22.70
C GLY A 86 -13.33 -4.20 22.65
N ARG A 87 -12.47 -5.21 22.86
CA ARG A 87 -12.86 -6.62 22.90
C ARG A 87 -13.14 -7.13 24.31
N THR A 88 -12.35 -6.73 25.30
CA THR A 88 -12.48 -7.24 26.69
C THR A 88 -13.12 -6.23 27.65
N GLY A 89 -13.02 -4.94 27.35
CA GLY A 89 -13.47 -3.85 28.24
C GLY A 89 -12.44 -3.46 29.31
N ASP A 90 -11.27 -4.11 29.36
CA ASP A 90 -10.22 -3.81 30.33
C ASP A 90 -9.45 -2.54 29.94
N ARG A 91 -8.99 -1.80 30.95
CA ARG A 91 -8.14 -0.62 30.76
C ARG A 91 -6.73 -1.04 30.38
N PHE A 92 -6.11 -0.36 29.42
CA PHE A 92 -4.68 -0.56 29.15
C PHE A 92 -3.84 -0.20 30.39
N GLU A 93 -2.73 -0.91 30.58
CA GLU A 93 -1.83 -0.71 31.72
C GLU A 93 -1.17 0.67 31.73
N ARG A 94 -0.92 1.24 30.55
CA ARG A 94 -0.24 2.53 30.35
C ARG A 94 -1.12 3.50 29.57
N PRO A 95 -1.02 4.81 29.84
CA PRO A 95 -1.70 5.82 29.03
C PRO A 95 -1.17 5.83 27.60
N VAL A 96 -2.05 6.08 26.64
CA VAL A 96 -1.75 6.06 25.20
C VAL A 96 -1.88 7.47 24.64
N THR A 97 -0.94 7.86 23.77
CA THR A 97 -1.02 9.12 23.03
C THR A 97 -2.09 8.99 21.95
N VAL A 98 -3.11 9.84 22.04
CA VAL A 98 -4.22 9.89 21.08
C VAL A 98 -4.29 11.30 20.52
N GLY A 99 -4.55 11.42 19.23
CA GLY A 99 -4.68 12.71 18.58
C GLY A 99 -5.21 12.58 17.18
N TYR A 100 -5.40 13.73 16.54
CA TYR A 100 -5.78 13.81 15.14
C TYR A 100 -4.52 13.83 14.30
N MET A 101 -4.35 12.81 13.46
CA MET A 101 -3.26 12.73 12.49
C MET A 101 -3.83 12.83 11.08
N HIS A 102 -3.19 13.65 10.24
CA HIS A 102 -3.54 13.75 8.84
C HIS A 102 -2.87 12.63 8.05
N TYR A 103 -3.67 11.70 7.52
CA TYR A 103 -3.19 10.62 6.65
C TYR A 103 -3.55 10.88 5.20
N LEU A 104 -2.61 10.61 4.31
CA LEU A 104 -2.84 10.60 2.86
C LEU A 104 -2.88 9.17 2.36
N LYS A 105 -3.91 8.83 1.59
CA LYS A 105 -4.01 7.55 0.89
C LYS A 105 -3.16 7.64 -0.38
N LEU A 106 -2.15 6.78 -0.49
CA LEU A 106 -1.35 6.68 -1.71
C LEU A 106 -2.13 5.99 -2.83
N HIS A 107 -1.74 6.30 -4.06
CA HIS A 107 -2.38 5.76 -5.26
C HIS A 107 -2.20 4.23 -5.42
N HIS A 108 -1.20 3.63 -4.76
CA HIS A 108 -0.85 2.22 -4.97
C HIS A 108 -1.75 1.27 -4.18
N LEU A 109 -2.79 0.75 -4.83
CA LEU A 109 -3.70 -0.22 -4.24
C LEU A 109 -3.39 -1.66 -4.68
N VAL A 110 -3.76 -2.62 -3.82
CA VAL A 110 -3.58 -4.05 -4.11
C VAL A 110 -4.46 -4.49 -5.29
N ASP A 111 -5.67 -3.95 -5.39
CA ASP A 111 -6.60 -4.21 -6.49
C ASP A 111 -5.97 -3.94 -7.86
N ASP A 112 -5.14 -2.89 -7.95
CA ASP A 112 -4.43 -2.52 -9.17
C ASP A 112 -3.21 -3.41 -9.43
N LYS A 113 -2.68 -4.11 -8.43
CA LYS A 113 -1.43 -4.87 -8.49
C LYS A 113 -1.63 -6.37 -8.61
N MET A 114 -2.70 -6.93 -8.06
CA MET A 114 -2.97 -8.36 -8.13
C MET A 114 -3.15 -8.78 -9.60
N HIS A 115 -2.44 -9.84 -10.00
CA HIS A 115 -2.48 -10.41 -11.34
C HIS A 115 -2.23 -11.91 -11.26
N ALA A 116 -3.05 -12.67 -11.97
CA ALA A 116 -2.93 -14.13 -12.05
C ALA A 116 -3.17 -14.56 -13.50
N ARG A 117 -2.46 -15.61 -13.91
CA ARG A 117 -2.54 -16.18 -15.25
C ARG A 117 -2.57 -17.70 -15.15
N SER A 118 -3.54 -18.31 -15.83
CA SER A 118 -3.56 -19.76 -16.10
C SER A 118 -3.06 -20.01 -17.53
N THR A 119 -3.80 -19.53 -18.53
CA THR A 119 -3.44 -19.55 -19.96
C THR A 119 -3.62 -18.14 -20.54
N GLY A 120 -3.08 -17.87 -21.72
CA GLY A 120 -3.12 -16.52 -22.30
C GLY A 120 -2.38 -16.41 -23.63
N PRO A 121 -2.16 -15.19 -24.13
CA PRO A 121 -1.46 -14.97 -25.39
C PRO A 121 0.04 -15.29 -25.29
N TYR A 122 0.61 -15.60 -26.45
CA TYR A 122 2.02 -15.98 -26.61
C TYR A 122 2.67 -15.12 -27.70
N SER A 123 3.99 -14.97 -27.61
CA SER A 123 4.80 -14.34 -28.64
C SER A 123 4.76 -15.14 -29.94
N LEU A 124 4.72 -14.46 -31.09
CA LEU A 124 4.69 -15.11 -32.40
C LEU A 124 5.98 -15.89 -32.69
N VAL A 125 7.13 -15.38 -32.27
CA VAL A 125 8.44 -15.94 -32.61
C VAL A 125 8.86 -16.98 -31.59
N THR A 126 8.99 -16.58 -30.32
CA THR A 126 9.53 -17.45 -29.26
C THR A 126 8.49 -18.38 -28.64
N GLN A 127 7.20 -18.21 -28.96
CA GLN A 127 6.08 -18.94 -28.35
C GLN A 127 5.98 -18.82 -26.82
N GLN A 128 6.76 -17.91 -26.21
CA GLN A 128 6.73 -17.65 -24.77
C GLN A 128 5.53 -16.81 -24.36
N PRO A 129 5.05 -16.94 -23.10
CA PRO A 129 4.03 -16.08 -22.52
C PRO A 129 4.37 -14.60 -22.67
N LEU A 130 3.44 -13.76 -23.17
CA LEU A 130 3.66 -12.31 -23.21
C LEU A 130 3.82 -11.72 -21.80
N GLY A 131 4.46 -10.57 -21.67
CA GLY A 131 4.64 -9.87 -20.38
C GLY A 131 3.55 -8.82 -20.10
N GLY A 132 3.36 -8.50 -18.81
CA GLY A 132 2.55 -7.37 -18.35
C GLY A 132 1.09 -7.70 -18.04
N LYS A 133 0.55 -7.06 -16.99
CA LYS A 133 -0.83 -7.26 -16.51
C LYS A 133 -1.89 -6.99 -17.59
N ALA A 134 -1.71 -5.94 -18.39
CA ALA A 134 -2.65 -5.53 -19.44
C ALA A 134 -2.82 -6.57 -20.56
N GLN A 135 -1.82 -7.43 -20.78
CA GLN A 135 -1.81 -8.45 -21.82
C GLN A 135 -2.09 -9.85 -21.26
N PHE A 136 -2.63 -9.93 -20.03
CA PHE A 136 -2.73 -11.18 -19.27
C PHE A 136 -1.40 -11.96 -19.26
N GLY A 137 -0.31 -11.22 -19.06
CA GLY A 137 1.03 -11.70 -19.23
C GLY A 137 1.48 -12.70 -18.17
N GLY A 138 2.47 -13.52 -18.50
CA GLY A 138 3.10 -14.45 -17.57
C GLY A 138 4.08 -13.73 -16.66
N GLN A 139 4.43 -14.38 -15.55
CA GLN A 139 5.51 -13.91 -14.69
C GLN A 139 6.84 -14.34 -15.30
N ARG A 140 7.82 -13.42 -15.30
CA ARG A 140 9.19 -13.76 -15.71
C ARG A 140 9.79 -14.72 -14.68
N PHE A 141 10.20 -15.88 -15.15
CA PHE A 141 11.08 -16.80 -14.42
C PHE A 141 12.49 -16.57 -14.96
N GLY A 142 13.32 -15.86 -14.18
CA GLY A 142 14.64 -15.43 -14.58
C GLY A 142 15.73 -16.42 -14.18
N GLU A 143 16.97 -16.07 -14.53
CA GLU A 143 18.16 -16.87 -14.25
C GLU A 143 18.37 -17.09 -12.75
N MET A 144 18.09 -16.07 -11.91
CA MET A 144 18.19 -16.21 -10.46
C MET A 144 17.17 -17.20 -9.90
N GLU A 145 15.96 -17.25 -10.45
CA GLU A 145 14.95 -18.23 -10.05
C GLU A 145 15.27 -19.64 -10.56
N VAL A 146 15.92 -19.76 -11.74
CA VAL A 146 16.46 -21.02 -12.24
C VAL A 146 17.51 -21.57 -11.27
N TRP A 147 18.49 -20.76 -10.88
CA TRP A 147 19.51 -21.15 -9.90
C TRP A 147 18.91 -21.60 -8.57
N ALA A 148 17.83 -20.96 -8.13
CA ALA A 148 17.13 -21.36 -6.93
C ALA A 148 16.60 -22.81 -7.05
N LEU A 149 15.92 -23.15 -8.15
CA LEU A 149 15.42 -24.52 -8.37
C LEU A 149 16.54 -25.55 -8.56
N GLU A 150 17.63 -25.17 -9.23
CA GLU A 150 18.81 -26.02 -9.40
C GLU A 150 19.45 -26.35 -8.05
N ALA A 151 19.60 -25.35 -7.17
CA ALA A 151 20.15 -25.53 -5.83
C ALA A 151 19.29 -26.46 -4.95
N TYR A 152 17.96 -26.41 -5.12
CA TYR A 152 17.04 -27.35 -4.47
C TYR A 152 17.05 -28.77 -5.08
N GLY A 153 17.67 -28.96 -6.25
CA GLY A 153 17.60 -30.21 -7.00
C GLY A 153 16.21 -30.50 -7.58
N ALA A 154 15.39 -29.47 -7.79
CA ALA A 154 14.01 -29.59 -8.28
C ALA A 154 13.95 -29.73 -9.81
N SER A 155 14.58 -30.78 -10.35
CA SER A 155 14.77 -30.99 -11.79
C SER A 155 13.46 -31.05 -12.59
N TYR A 156 12.45 -31.78 -12.10
CA TYR A 156 11.14 -31.88 -12.75
C TYR A 156 10.39 -30.54 -12.76
N THR A 157 10.44 -29.79 -11.66
CA THR A 157 9.80 -28.46 -11.59
C THR A 157 10.50 -27.48 -12.51
N LEU A 158 11.83 -27.51 -12.57
CA LEU A 158 12.59 -26.67 -13.48
C LEU A 158 12.28 -27.02 -14.94
N GLN A 159 12.26 -28.32 -15.28
CA GLN A 159 11.88 -28.78 -16.62
C GLN A 159 10.47 -28.29 -16.98
N GLU A 160 9.51 -28.37 -16.05
CA GLU A 160 8.14 -27.92 -16.26
C GLU A 160 8.08 -26.40 -16.57
N MET A 161 8.83 -25.59 -15.82
CA MET A 161 8.93 -24.14 -16.03
C MET A 161 9.57 -23.78 -17.38
N LEU A 162 10.59 -24.53 -17.81
CA LEU A 162 11.33 -24.27 -19.06
C LEU A 162 10.63 -24.82 -20.31
N THR A 163 9.66 -25.72 -20.18
CA THR A 163 9.00 -26.40 -21.30
C THR A 163 7.50 -26.10 -21.33
N VAL A 164 6.69 -26.96 -20.69
CA VAL A 164 5.22 -26.98 -20.81
C VAL A 164 4.53 -25.74 -20.24
N LYS A 165 5.18 -25.00 -19.32
CA LYS A 165 4.67 -23.71 -18.81
C LYS A 165 5.16 -22.48 -19.60
N SER A 166 6.05 -22.67 -20.56
CA SER A 166 6.67 -21.60 -21.35
C SER A 166 6.36 -21.76 -22.84
N ASP A 167 7.22 -22.44 -23.60
CA ASP A 167 7.28 -22.41 -25.06
C ASP A 167 7.18 -23.77 -25.75
N ASP A 168 6.99 -24.87 -25.00
CA ASP A 168 6.64 -26.16 -25.60
C ASP A 168 5.17 -26.16 -26.03
N VAL A 169 4.94 -25.82 -27.31
CA VAL A 169 3.59 -25.68 -27.88
C VAL A 169 2.80 -26.98 -27.84
N GLN A 170 3.45 -28.12 -28.06
CA GLN A 170 2.77 -29.42 -28.06
C GLN A 170 2.55 -29.90 -26.62
N GLY A 171 3.59 -29.82 -25.78
CA GLY A 171 3.54 -30.23 -24.39
C GLY A 171 2.51 -29.45 -23.58
N ARG A 172 2.42 -28.12 -23.75
CA ARG A 172 1.43 -27.30 -23.03
C ARG A 172 -0.02 -27.68 -23.34
N THR A 173 -0.30 -28.02 -24.61
CA THR A 173 -1.66 -28.41 -25.05
C THR A 173 -2.03 -29.75 -24.44
N LYS A 174 -1.12 -30.73 -24.50
CA LYS A 174 -1.30 -32.05 -23.89
C LYS A 174 -1.49 -31.96 -22.38
N VAL A 175 -0.64 -31.18 -21.69
CA VAL A 175 -0.73 -30.99 -20.23
C VAL A 175 -2.07 -30.37 -19.85
N TYR A 176 -2.55 -29.37 -20.59
CA TYR A 176 -3.86 -28.80 -20.35
C TYR A 176 -4.99 -29.84 -20.50
N GLU A 177 -4.97 -30.65 -21.55
CA GLU A 177 -5.94 -31.73 -21.76
C GLU A 177 -5.88 -32.80 -20.66
N SER A 178 -4.67 -33.23 -20.27
CA SER A 178 -4.47 -34.21 -19.20
C SER A 178 -5.02 -33.70 -17.87
N ILE A 179 -4.76 -32.44 -17.51
CA ILE A 179 -5.30 -31.81 -16.30
C ILE A 179 -6.83 -31.83 -16.32
N VAL A 180 -7.45 -31.49 -17.47
CA VAL A 180 -8.92 -31.51 -17.61
C VAL A 180 -9.50 -32.93 -17.49
N LYS A 181 -8.76 -33.94 -17.98
CA LYS A 181 -9.15 -35.37 -17.90
C LYS A 181 -8.85 -36.01 -16.53
N GLY A 182 -8.12 -35.32 -15.64
CA GLY A 182 -7.67 -35.88 -14.36
C GLY A 182 -6.49 -36.84 -14.48
N GLU A 183 -5.79 -36.82 -15.61
CA GLU A 183 -4.57 -37.60 -15.85
C GLU A 183 -3.35 -36.72 -15.51
N HIS A 184 -2.36 -37.28 -14.81
CA HIS A 184 -1.19 -36.54 -14.33
C HIS A 184 0.11 -36.93 -15.07
N SER A 185 0.04 -37.12 -16.39
CA SER A 185 1.21 -37.36 -17.24
C SER A 185 1.76 -36.03 -17.76
N ILE A 186 3.05 -35.77 -17.53
CA ILE A 186 3.77 -34.63 -18.13
C ILE A 186 4.83 -35.19 -19.07
N GLU A 187 4.62 -35.00 -20.37
CA GLU A 187 5.62 -35.26 -21.40
C GLU A 187 6.14 -33.93 -21.92
N ALA A 188 7.37 -33.59 -21.53
CA ALA A 188 8.06 -32.40 -22.00
C ALA A 188 8.78 -32.69 -23.32
N GLY A 189 8.53 -31.86 -24.34
CA GLY A 189 9.21 -31.89 -25.62
C GLY A 189 10.37 -30.90 -25.69
N MET A 190 10.81 -30.62 -26.93
CA MET A 190 11.84 -29.61 -27.19
C MET A 190 11.22 -28.19 -27.15
N PRO A 191 11.79 -27.26 -26.36
CA PRO A 191 11.39 -25.85 -26.36
C PRO A 191 11.45 -25.20 -27.74
N GLU A 192 10.49 -24.36 -28.07
CA GLU A 192 10.54 -23.61 -29.34
C GLU A 192 11.67 -22.59 -29.37
N SER A 193 12.07 -22.04 -28.21
CA SER A 193 13.26 -21.19 -28.10
C SER A 193 14.53 -21.88 -28.59
N PHE A 194 14.68 -23.18 -28.36
CA PHE A 194 15.82 -23.96 -28.87
C PHE A 194 15.74 -24.11 -30.40
N ASN A 195 14.55 -24.36 -30.95
CA ASN A 195 14.36 -24.42 -32.41
C ASN A 195 14.68 -23.08 -33.09
N VAL A 196 14.28 -21.97 -32.46
CA VAL A 196 14.62 -20.61 -32.90
C VAL A 196 16.13 -20.41 -32.88
N LEU A 197 16.81 -20.78 -31.79
CA LEU A 197 18.27 -20.70 -31.67
C LEU A 197 18.99 -21.47 -32.80
N VAL A 198 18.58 -22.71 -33.09
CA VAL A 198 19.20 -23.50 -34.17
C VAL A 198 19.01 -22.82 -35.53
N LYS A 199 17.83 -22.27 -35.81
CA LYS A 199 17.56 -21.53 -37.06
C LYS A 199 18.38 -20.25 -37.15
N GLU A 200 18.53 -19.53 -36.04
CA GLU A 200 19.35 -18.31 -35.98
C GLU A 200 20.83 -18.62 -36.25
N ILE A 201 21.37 -19.70 -35.66
CA ILE A 201 22.77 -20.09 -35.89
C ILE A 201 22.98 -20.53 -37.35
N ARG A 202 22.04 -21.30 -37.91
CA ARG A 202 22.07 -21.69 -39.34
C ARG A 202 22.01 -20.49 -40.28
N SER A 203 21.29 -19.42 -39.90
CA SER A 203 21.26 -18.18 -40.69
C SER A 203 22.63 -17.49 -40.81
N LEU A 204 23.54 -17.76 -39.88
CA LEU A 204 24.93 -17.26 -39.89
C LEU A 204 25.87 -18.13 -40.74
N GLY A 205 25.37 -19.19 -41.37
CA GLY A 205 26.17 -20.15 -42.14
C GLY A 205 26.88 -21.20 -41.28
N LEU A 206 26.48 -21.34 -40.02
CA LEU A 206 27.00 -22.36 -39.11
C LEU A 206 25.99 -23.51 -39.01
N ASP A 207 26.43 -24.73 -39.31
CA ASP A 207 25.57 -25.90 -39.19
C ASP A 207 25.66 -26.53 -37.80
N ILE A 208 24.49 -26.83 -37.23
CA ILE A 208 24.32 -27.51 -35.95
C ILE A 208 23.33 -28.64 -36.18
N GLU A 209 23.73 -29.85 -35.82
CA GLU A 209 22.89 -31.02 -35.79
C GLU A 209 22.84 -31.61 -34.38
N LEU A 210 21.65 -32.04 -33.97
CA LEU A 210 21.46 -32.80 -32.75
C LEU A 210 21.76 -34.27 -33.04
N GLU A 211 22.91 -34.75 -32.58
CA GLU A 211 23.22 -36.17 -32.61
C GLU A 211 22.36 -36.89 -31.56
N ARG A 212 21.48 -37.78 -32.00
CA ARG A 212 20.70 -38.64 -31.10
C ARG A 212 21.52 -39.89 -30.79
N SER A 213 22.19 -39.87 -29.64
CA SER A 213 22.82 -41.07 -29.04
C SER A 213 21.79 -42.00 -28.42
#